data_AF-A0A8J3H9X3-F1
#
_entry.id   AF-A0A8J3H9X3-F1
#
_cell.length_a   1.000
_cell.length_b   1.000
_cell.length_c   1.000
_cell.angle_alpha   90.00
_cell.angle_beta   90.00
_cell.angle_gamma   90.00
#
_symmetry.space_group_name_H-M   'P 1'
#
loop_
_entity.id
_entity.type
_entity.pdbx_description
1 polymer ?
#
loop_
_entity_poly.entity_id
_entity_poly.type
_entity_poly.pdbx_seq_one_letter_code
_entity_poly.pdbx_strand_id
1 'polypeptide(L)'
;MKFAFSITLVGVAALSACGGVNPVKTPNSFIYRMNDGVLQGSYNPSGFSTEQVKLYAKQYCSEAKLASYAESAPGGDGLVAFRATCRGEMPNGHAIILKREDGSVLLESTLSKDGELHFDQKAF
;
A
#
# COMPACT_ATOMS: atom_id res chain seq x y z
N MET A 1 -57.18 -29.61 -16.25
CA MET A 1 -57.19 -28.40 -15.40
C MET A 1 -56.14 -28.55 -14.30
N LYS A 2 -55.38 -27.47 -14.07
CA LYS A 2 -54.43 -27.21 -12.96
C LYS A 2 -53.10 -28.00 -12.96
N PHE A 3 -52.08 -27.42 -13.60
CA PHE A 3 -50.69 -27.60 -13.18
C PHE A 3 -50.29 -26.40 -12.30
N ALA A 4 -49.93 -26.67 -11.05
CA ALA A 4 -49.39 -25.70 -10.13
C ALA A 4 -47.91 -25.47 -10.46
N PHE A 5 -47.54 -24.22 -10.75
CA PHE A 5 -46.15 -23.79 -10.87
C PHE A 5 -45.67 -23.28 -9.52
N SER A 6 -44.90 -24.09 -8.81
CA SER A 6 -44.05 -23.63 -7.70
C SER A 6 -42.72 -23.19 -8.31
N ILE A 7 -42.48 -21.88 -8.38
CA ILE A 7 -41.19 -21.31 -8.77
C ILE A 7 -40.36 -21.15 -7.51
N THR A 8 -39.39 -22.05 -7.34
CA THR A 8 -38.35 -22.01 -6.31
C THR A 8 -37.46 -20.78 -6.53
N LEU A 9 -37.46 -19.87 -5.54
CA LEU A 9 -36.62 -18.69 -5.48
C LEU A 9 -35.17 -19.11 -5.13
N VAL A 10 -34.35 -19.37 -6.15
CA VAL A 10 -32.89 -19.57 -6.01
C VAL A 10 -32.18 -18.34 -6.54
N GLY A 11 -31.31 -17.76 -5.72
CA GLY A 11 -30.29 -16.82 -6.19
C GLY A 11 -30.22 -15.52 -5.40
N VAL A 12 -29.97 -15.58 -4.08
CA VAL A 12 -29.36 -14.43 -3.42
C VAL A 12 -27.91 -14.38 -3.86
N ALA A 13 -27.65 -13.40 -4.71
CA ALA A 13 -26.36 -13.09 -5.31
C ALA A 13 -25.26 -12.97 -4.23
N ALA A 14 -24.14 -13.64 -4.49
CA ALA A 14 -22.91 -13.50 -3.74
C ALA A 14 -22.35 -12.08 -3.91
N LEU A 15 -22.68 -11.17 -2.98
CA LEU A 15 -21.94 -9.93 -2.76
C LEU A 15 -21.02 -10.09 -1.56
N SER A 16 -19.90 -10.79 -1.76
CA SER A 16 -18.81 -10.86 -0.78
C SER A 16 -17.42 -10.88 -1.43
N ALA A 17 -17.27 -10.17 -2.55
CA ALA A 17 -15.97 -9.98 -3.21
C ALA A 17 -15.56 -8.49 -3.27
N CYS A 18 -15.82 -7.74 -2.19
CA CYS A 18 -15.10 -6.51 -1.90
C CYS A 18 -14.21 -6.80 -0.69
N GLY A 19 -13.04 -7.37 -0.92
CA GLY A 19 -12.16 -7.79 0.16
C GLY A 19 -10.80 -8.24 -0.33
N GLY A 20 -9.92 -7.25 -0.55
CA GLY A 20 -8.48 -7.48 -0.69
C GLY A 20 -7.99 -7.48 -2.12
N VAL A 21 -7.69 -6.29 -2.64
CA VAL A 21 -6.53 -6.18 -3.53
C VAL A 21 -5.35 -6.80 -2.74
N ASN A 22 -4.65 -7.77 -3.34
CA ASN A 22 -3.33 -8.21 -2.87
C ASN A 22 -2.28 -7.51 -3.76
N PRO A 23 -2.06 -6.19 -3.61
CA PRO A 23 -1.21 -5.40 -4.50
C PRO A 23 0.29 -5.64 -4.29
N VAL A 24 0.68 -6.63 -3.48
CA VAL A 24 2.08 -6.79 -3.05
C VAL A 24 2.85 -7.78 -3.94
N LYS A 25 2.17 -8.66 -4.69
CA LYS A 25 2.87 -9.54 -5.67
C LYS A 25 3.23 -8.85 -6.98
N THR A 26 2.63 -7.71 -7.28
CA THR A 26 2.89 -6.96 -8.52
C THR A 26 4.23 -6.23 -8.42
N PRO A 27 5.21 -6.51 -9.30
CA PRO A 27 6.53 -5.88 -9.22
C PRO A 27 6.49 -4.35 -9.24
N ASN A 28 5.50 -3.78 -9.91
CA ASN A 28 5.37 -2.36 -10.14
C ASN A 28 4.70 -1.59 -8.99
N SER A 29 4.33 -2.23 -7.88
CA SER A 29 3.75 -1.51 -6.75
C SER A 29 4.24 -1.98 -5.39
N PHE A 30 4.23 -1.06 -4.43
CA PHE A 30 4.33 -1.40 -3.01
C PHE A 30 3.52 -0.45 -2.15
N ILE A 31 3.14 -0.92 -0.96
CA ILE A 31 2.34 -0.16 0.01
C ILE A 31 3.07 -0.13 1.34
N TYR A 32 2.99 1.00 2.02
CA TYR A 32 3.42 1.11 3.40
C TYR A 32 2.46 1.92 4.25
N ARG A 33 2.45 1.60 5.53
CA ARG A 33 1.68 2.28 6.56
C ARG A 33 2.63 3.11 7.42
N MET A 34 2.13 4.25 7.85
CA MET A 34 2.78 5.18 8.76
C MET A 34 1.93 5.20 10.03
N ASN A 35 2.48 4.72 11.13
CA ASN A 35 1.80 4.75 12.41
C ASN A 35 2.80 4.93 13.55
N ASP A 36 2.50 5.83 14.48
CA ASP A 36 3.27 6.07 15.69
C ASP A 36 4.79 6.26 15.42
N GLY A 37 5.12 7.06 14.40
CA GLY A 37 6.51 7.36 14.02
C GLY A 37 7.24 6.24 13.28
N VAL A 38 6.54 5.17 12.90
CA VAL A 38 7.11 4.01 12.21
C VAL A 38 6.49 3.83 10.83
N LEU A 39 7.33 3.64 9.81
CA LEU A 39 6.92 3.17 8.48
C LEU A 39 7.11 1.67 8.37
N GLN A 40 6.09 0.95 7.90
CA GLN A 40 6.15 -0.49 7.66
C GLN A 40 5.45 -0.84 6.35
N GLY A 41 6.10 -1.66 5.54
CA GLY A 41 5.55 -2.13 4.28
C GLY A 41 6.32 -3.31 3.74
N SER A 42 5.96 -3.74 2.54
CA SER A 42 6.68 -4.78 1.81
C SER A 42 6.71 -4.42 0.33
N TYR A 43 7.80 -4.74 -0.36
CA TYR A 43 7.97 -4.50 -1.79
C TYR A 43 8.49 -5.75 -2.50
N ASN A 44 8.24 -5.81 -3.80
CA ASN A 44 8.82 -6.83 -4.66
C ASN A 44 10.17 -6.34 -5.22
N PRO A 45 11.31 -7.00 -4.90
CA PRO A 45 12.63 -6.55 -5.31
C PRO A 45 12.87 -6.63 -6.82
N SER A 46 12.04 -7.36 -7.57
CA SER A 46 12.11 -7.36 -9.05
C SER A 46 11.67 -6.05 -9.69
N GLY A 47 10.90 -5.23 -8.96
CA GLY A 47 10.43 -3.94 -9.48
C GLY A 47 10.85 -2.74 -8.66
N PHE A 48 11.36 -2.88 -7.44
CA PHE A 48 11.94 -1.77 -6.67
C PHE A 48 13.29 -2.16 -6.05
N SER A 49 14.26 -1.25 -6.13
CA SER A 49 15.49 -1.34 -5.35
C SER A 49 15.29 -0.78 -3.94
N THR A 50 16.13 -1.22 -3.00
CA THR A 50 16.19 -0.67 -1.64
C THR A 50 16.37 0.85 -1.64
N GLU A 51 17.17 1.40 -2.56
CA GLU A 51 17.40 2.85 -2.70
C GLU A 51 16.12 3.59 -3.08
N GLN A 52 15.33 3.01 -4.00
CA GLN A 52 14.03 3.56 -4.40
C GLN A 52 13.04 3.52 -3.23
N VAL A 53 12.98 2.40 -2.50
CA VAL A 53 12.10 2.29 -1.33
C VAL A 53 12.46 3.34 -0.27
N LYS A 54 13.74 3.54 0.03
CA LYS A 54 14.21 4.60 0.93
C LYS A 54 13.86 6.01 0.42
N LEU A 55 14.00 6.25 -0.88
CA LEU A 55 13.68 7.54 -1.53
C LEU A 55 12.21 7.91 -1.39
N TYR A 56 11.31 6.94 -1.54
CA TYR A 56 9.86 7.17 -1.42
C TYR A 56 9.41 7.17 0.04
N ALA A 57 9.93 6.28 0.88
CA ALA A 57 9.58 6.21 2.30
C ALA A 57 9.87 7.53 3.05
N LYS A 58 10.93 8.25 2.68
CA LYS A 58 11.30 9.51 3.35
C LYS A 58 10.44 10.73 2.96
N GLN A 59 9.54 10.61 1.97
CA GLN A 59 8.76 11.75 1.47
C GLN A 59 7.85 12.37 2.55
N TYR A 60 7.44 11.59 3.54
CA TYR A 60 6.58 12.04 4.64
C TYR A 60 7.33 12.37 5.93
N CYS A 61 8.67 12.29 5.90
CA CYS A 61 9.47 12.77 7.01
C CYS A 61 9.60 14.30 6.92
N SER A 62 9.31 15.00 8.02
CA SER A 62 9.46 16.47 8.10
C SER A 62 10.86 16.97 7.69
N GLU A 63 11.93 16.21 7.96
CA GLU A 63 13.31 16.52 7.54
C GLU A 63 13.73 15.87 6.20
N ALA A 64 12.82 15.21 5.49
CA ALA A 64 13.10 14.41 4.30
C ALA A 64 14.23 13.37 4.49
N LYS A 65 14.38 12.85 5.72
CA LYS A 65 15.43 11.91 6.13
C LYS A 65 14.86 10.78 6.99
N LEU A 66 15.35 9.57 6.73
CA LEU A 66 15.12 8.43 7.61
C LEU A 66 16.12 8.46 8.77
N ALA A 67 15.66 8.15 9.97
CA ALA A 67 16.50 7.90 11.14
C ALA A 67 16.99 6.44 11.16
N SER A 68 16.14 5.51 10.77
CA SER A 68 16.47 4.08 10.66
C SER A 68 15.79 3.44 9.45
N TYR A 69 16.38 2.35 8.96
CA TYR A 69 15.82 1.52 7.91
C TYR A 69 16.35 0.09 8.03
N ALA A 70 15.46 -0.89 8.00
CA ALA A 70 15.79 -2.29 8.05
C ALA A 70 14.87 -3.08 7.10
N GLU A 71 15.42 -4.15 6.53
CA GLU A 71 14.72 -5.08 5.64
C GLU A 71 14.84 -6.51 6.18
N SER A 72 13.84 -7.34 5.89
CA SER A 72 13.95 -8.78 6.05
C SER A 72 14.61 -9.41 4.81
N ALA A 73 15.03 -10.67 4.93
CA ALA A 73 15.21 -11.48 3.73
C ALA A 73 13.86 -11.61 2.97
N PRO A 74 13.88 -11.84 1.65
CA PRO A 74 12.67 -12.15 0.90
C PRO A 74 11.92 -13.34 1.51
N GLY A 75 10.62 -13.20 1.71
CA GLY A 75 9.75 -14.27 2.19
C GLY A 75 9.53 -15.37 1.16
N GLY A 76 8.77 -16.41 1.51
CA GLY A 76 8.36 -17.46 0.57
C GLY A 76 7.49 -16.97 -0.59
N ASP A 77 6.97 -15.75 -0.48
CA ASP A 77 6.24 -15.01 -1.51
C ASP A 77 7.14 -14.12 -2.40
N GLY A 78 8.45 -14.08 -2.12
CA GLY A 78 9.43 -13.27 -2.84
C GLY A 78 9.45 -11.80 -2.43
N LEU A 79 8.74 -11.42 -1.37
CA LEU A 79 8.61 -10.02 -0.94
C LEU A 79 9.60 -9.68 0.16
N VAL A 80 10.14 -8.47 0.10
CA VAL A 80 11.00 -7.91 1.13
C VAL A 80 10.15 -7.02 2.02
N ALA A 81 9.99 -7.40 3.29
CA ALA A 81 9.39 -6.54 4.29
C ALA A 81 10.41 -5.50 4.75
N PHE A 82 9.97 -4.27 4.98
CA PHE A 82 10.82 -3.21 5.50
C PHE A 82 10.17 -2.48 6.66
N ARG A 83 11.01 -1.92 7.52
CA ARG A 83 10.64 -1.02 8.61
C ARG A 83 11.59 0.17 8.63
N ALA A 84 11.06 1.36 8.83
CA ALA A 84 11.83 2.58 8.91
C ALA A 84 11.26 3.54 9.95
N THR A 85 12.06 4.52 10.35
CA THR A 85 11.63 5.67 11.16
C THR A 85 12.14 6.96 10.52
N CYS A 86 11.42 8.06 10.72
CA CYS A 86 11.85 9.39 10.26
C CYS A 86 12.79 10.06 11.26
N ARG A 87 13.65 10.96 10.76
CA ARG A 87 14.13 12.06 11.60
C ARG A 87 13.05 13.13 11.63
N GLY A 88 12.67 13.55 12.84
CA GLY A 88 11.55 14.45 13.06
C GLY A 88 10.19 13.76 12.99
N GLU A 89 9.14 14.57 12.92
CA GLU A 89 7.74 14.12 12.87
C GLU A 89 7.36 13.52 11.52
N MET A 90 6.32 12.68 11.55
CA MET A 90 5.69 12.05 10.40
C MET A 90 4.19 11.89 10.67
N PRO A 91 3.31 12.09 9.67
CA PRO A 91 1.88 11.84 9.81
C PRO A 91 1.56 10.35 9.98
N ASN A 92 0.37 10.05 10.49
CA ASN A 92 -0.19 8.71 10.40
C ASN A 92 -0.88 8.52 9.04
N GLY A 93 -0.97 7.29 8.54
CA GLY A 93 -1.67 7.00 7.28
C GLY A 93 -1.11 5.82 6.51
N HIS A 94 -1.35 5.83 5.21
CA HIS A 94 -0.78 4.86 4.28
C HIS A 94 -0.43 5.53 2.96
N ALA A 95 0.55 4.93 2.28
CA ALA A 95 0.95 5.36 0.95
C ALA A 95 1.13 4.16 0.03
N ILE A 96 0.79 4.36 -1.24
CA ILE A 96 0.92 3.41 -2.34
C ILE A 96 1.89 4.03 -3.34
N ILE A 97 2.88 3.24 -3.76
CA ILE A 97 3.82 3.60 -4.81
C ILE A 97 3.52 2.72 -6.02
N LEU A 98 3.37 3.33 -7.19
CA LEU A 98 3.05 2.70 -8.46
C LEU A 98 4.05 3.14 -9.53
N LYS A 99 4.79 2.19 -10.10
CA LYS A 99 5.57 2.37 -11.33
C LYS A 99 4.68 2.15 -12.54
N ARG A 100 4.64 3.13 -13.43
CA ARG A 100 3.94 3.04 -14.71
C ARG A 100 4.86 2.45 -15.79
N GLU A 101 4.27 2.07 -16.91
CA GLU A 101 4.99 1.48 -18.05
C GLU A 101 5.99 2.45 -18.69
N ASP A 102 5.73 3.76 -18.60
CA ASP A 102 6.64 4.81 -19.06
C ASP A 102 7.81 5.07 -18.09
N GLY A 103 7.89 4.32 -16.98
CA GLY A 103 8.92 4.46 -15.95
C GLY A 103 8.63 5.55 -14.91
N SER A 104 7.59 6.38 -15.11
CA SER A 104 7.16 7.36 -14.11
C SER A 104 6.65 6.69 -12.85
N VAL A 105 6.77 7.37 -11.71
CA VAL A 105 6.31 6.86 -10.43
C VAL A 105 5.22 7.73 -9.87
N LEU A 106 4.09 7.11 -9.55
CA LEU A 106 3.00 7.73 -8.82
C LEU A 106 3.07 7.31 -7.36
N LEU A 107 3.00 8.29 -6.47
CA LEU A 107 2.84 8.10 -5.04
C LEU A 107 1.48 8.68 -4.65
N GLU A 108 0.64 7.86 -4.06
CA GLU A 108 -0.67 8.24 -3.54
C GLU A 108 -0.67 7.98 -2.03
N SER A 109 -1.25 8.88 -1.24
CA SER A 109 -1.45 8.64 0.18
C SER A 109 -2.78 9.13 0.70
N THR A 110 -3.18 8.49 1.79
CA THR A 110 -4.20 9.00 2.70
C THR A 110 -3.54 9.15 4.05
N LEU A 111 -3.51 10.39 4.55
CA LEU A 111 -2.86 10.78 5.78
C LEU A 111 -3.91 11.23 6.79
N SER A 112 -3.67 10.94 8.06
CA SER A 112 -4.41 11.48 9.17
C SER A 112 -3.53 12.45 9.94
N LYS A 113 -3.99 13.70 10.04
CA LYS A 113 -3.30 14.76 10.78
C LYS A 113 -4.35 15.57 11.54
N ASP A 114 -4.15 15.73 12.85
CA ASP A 114 -5.04 16.51 13.72
C ASP A 114 -6.54 16.12 13.66
N GLY A 115 -6.83 14.84 13.37
CA GLY A 115 -8.19 14.31 13.23
C GLY A 115 -8.81 14.48 11.84
N GLU A 116 -8.11 15.13 10.91
CA GLU A 116 -8.53 15.30 9.52
C GLU A 116 -7.87 14.26 8.60
N LEU A 117 -8.57 13.92 7.52
CA LEU A 117 -8.04 13.08 6.45
C LEU A 117 -7.56 13.95 5.29
N HIS A 118 -6.31 13.75 4.89
CA HIS A 118 -5.71 14.40 3.74
C HIS A 118 -5.36 13.36 2.69
N PHE A 119 -5.64 13.68 1.43
CA PHE A 119 -5.24 12.88 0.29
C PHE A 119 -4.16 13.63 -0.47
N ASP A 120 -3.05 12.97 -0.77
CA ASP A 120 -1.95 13.53 -1.54
C ASP A 120 -1.59 12.61 -2.71
N GLN A 121 -1.21 13.23 -3.82
CA GLN A 121 -0.80 12.53 -5.03
C GLN A 121 0.39 13.27 -5.65
N LYS A 122 1.50 12.54 -5.82
CA LYS A 122 2.75 13.09 -6.33
C LYS A 122 3.35 12.19 -7.42
N ALA A 123 3.83 12.81 -8.50
CA ALA A 123 4.56 12.12 -9.56
C ALA A 123 6.07 12.38 -9.47
N PHE A 124 6.86 11.38 -9.85
CA PHE A 124 8.33 11.43 -9.96
C PHE A 124 8.79 10.95 -11.33
#